data_AF-A0A954SUP2-F1
#
_entry.id   AF-A0A954SUP2-F1
#
_cell.length_a   1.000
_cell.length_b   1.000
_cell.length_c   1.000
_cell.angle_alpha   90.00
_cell.angle_beta   90.00
_cell.angle_gamma   90.00
#
_symmetry.space_group_name_H-M   'P 1'
#
loop_
_entity.id
_entity.type
_entity.pdbx_description
1 polymer ?
#
loop_
_entity_poly.entity_id
_entity_poly.type
_entity_poly.pdbx_seq_one_letter_code
_entity_poly.pdbx_strand_id
1 'polypeptide(L)'
;YAAVNYRLSGIAPLPAPVHDAARAIQFIRSKGKEWNIRSDRIALTGGSAGACTSTWLLLHDDLADPNASDPVLKESTRVCAAAVSAGQTSIDPKVIVDWVGPKVLEHRMINMAVGEMTIDGALANYEKYKDLYKEFSPYNHLDGKDPPLYMTYGEDTSMPSKNAGHGIHHPNFGVKVKEKSDEVGHECYLNIKGQPAPEKYATGEAFLEAKLLAP
;
A
#
# COMPACT_ATOMS: atom_id res chain seq x y z
N TYR A 1 -12.53 7.58 -13.12
CA TYR A 1 -11.88 6.67 -12.16
C TYR A 1 -12.43 5.26 -12.36
N ALA A 2 -11.63 4.23 -12.11
CA ALA A 2 -12.10 2.85 -12.03
C ALA A 2 -12.12 2.41 -10.57
N ALA A 3 -13.18 1.71 -10.15
CA ALA A 3 -13.27 1.10 -8.83
C ALA A 3 -13.16 -0.41 -8.99
N VAL A 4 -12.34 -1.06 -8.16
CA VAL A 4 -12.05 -2.49 -8.28
C VAL A 4 -12.46 -3.19 -6.99
N ASN A 5 -13.18 -4.30 -7.15
CA ASN A 5 -13.46 -5.20 -6.05
C ASN A 5 -12.38 -6.28 -6.01
N TYR A 6 -11.96 -6.63 -4.80
CA TYR A 6 -10.98 -7.69 -4.54
C TYR A 6 -11.47 -8.53 -3.36
N ARG A 7 -11.00 -9.78 -3.27
CA ARG A 7 -11.33 -10.64 -2.14
C ARG A 7 -10.74 -10.05 -0.86
N LEU A 8 -11.56 -9.91 0.18
CA LEU A 8 -11.09 -9.46 1.49
C LEU A 8 -10.43 -10.60 2.25
N SER A 9 -9.55 -10.30 3.20
CA SER A 9 -8.81 -11.30 3.98
C SER A 9 -9.69 -12.28 4.78
N GLY A 10 -10.97 -11.93 5.03
CA GLY A 10 -11.93 -12.85 5.63
C GLY A 10 -12.49 -13.91 4.68
N ILE A 11 -12.30 -13.73 3.37
CA ILE A 11 -12.64 -14.68 2.31
C ILE A 11 -11.38 -15.42 1.86
N ALA A 12 -10.30 -14.69 1.59
CA ALA A 12 -9.01 -15.25 1.20
C ALA A 12 -7.86 -14.37 1.73
N PRO A 13 -6.89 -14.93 2.48
CA PRO A 13 -5.75 -14.18 2.98
C PRO A 13 -4.79 -13.78 1.86
N LEU A 14 -3.70 -13.09 2.20
CA LEU A 14 -2.64 -12.80 1.23
C LEU A 14 -2.12 -14.09 0.58
N PRO A 15 -1.82 -14.07 -0.73
CA PRO A 15 -1.72 -12.90 -1.61
C PRO A 15 -3.03 -12.47 -2.29
N ALA A 16 -4.16 -13.15 -2.04
CA ALA A 16 -5.36 -13.00 -2.88
C ALA A 16 -5.88 -11.55 -3.02
N PRO A 17 -5.98 -10.72 -1.96
CA PRO A 17 -6.49 -9.35 -2.09
C PRO A 17 -5.63 -8.47 -3.01
N VAL A 18 -4.30 -8.57 -2.87
CA VAL A 18 -3.37 -7.72 -3.63
C VAL A 18 -3.18 -8.23 -5.06
N HIS A 19 -3.22 -9.54 -5.28
CA HIS A 19 -3.19 -10.13 -6.63
C HIS A 19 -4.48 -9.84 -7.41
N ASP A 20 -5.63 -9.78 -6.75
CA ASP A 20 -6.88 -9.36 -7.40
C ASP A 20 -6.78 -7.90 -7.89
N ALA A 21 -6.19 -7.01 -7.08
CA ALA A 21 -5.96 -5.61 -7.45
C ALA A 21 -4.91 -5.48 -8.58
N ALA A 22 -3.81 -6.25 -8.52
CA ALA A 22 -2.83 -6.35 -9.60
C ALA A 22 -3.49 -6.78 -10.92
N ARG A 23 -4.31 -7.83 -10.86
CA ARG A 23 -5.05 -8.34 -12.01
C ARG A 23 -6.01 -7.30 -12.59
N ALA A 24 -6.61 -6.47 -11.74
CA ALA A 24 -7.48 -5.39 -12.19
C ALA A 24 -6.71 -4.32 -12.99
N ILE A 25 -5.50 -3.93 -12.55
CA ILE A 25 -4.63 -3.01 -13.30
C ILE A 25 -4.31 -3.58 -14.68
N GLN A 26 -3.86 -4.83 -14.71
CA GLN A 26 -3.56 -5.54 -15.96
C GLN A 26 -4.76 -5.58 -16.91
N PHE A 27 -5.95 -5.89 -16.38
CA PHE A 27 -7.17 -5.92 -17.17
C PHE A 27 -7.51 -4.55 -17.76
N ILE A 28 -7.46 -3.48 -16.95
CA ILE A 28 -7.67 -2.10 -17.42
C ILE A 28 -6.66 -1.77 -18.52
N ARG A 29 -5.39 -2.16 -18.36
CA ARG A 29 -4.33 -1.95 -19.35
C ARG A 29 -4.62 -2.66 -20.67
N SER A 30 -5.03 -3.93 -20.61
CA SER A 30 -5.43 -4.71 -21.80
C SER A 30 -6.60 -4.09 -22.57
N LYS A 31 -7.41 -3.26 -21.89
CA LYS A 31 -8.56 -2.55 -22.46
C LYS A 31 -8.26 -1.10 -22.85
N GLY A 32 -7.02 -0.62 -22.69
CA GLY A 32 -6.65 0.78 -22.88
C GLY A 32 -7.12 1.37 -24.22
N LYS A 33 -6.89 0.67 -25.33
CA LYS A 33 -7.33 1.11 -26.67
C LYS A 33 -8.86 1.13 -26.81
N GLU A 34 -9.54 0.10 -26.31
CA GLU A 34 -11.00 -0.05 -26.41
C GLU A 34 -11.73 1.04 -25.60
N TRP A 35 -11.21 1.34 -24.41
CA TRP A 35 -11.83 2.28 -23.47
C TRP A 35 -11.28 3.70 -23.57
N ASN A 36 -10.37 3.95 -24.51
CA ASN A 36 -9.69 5.24 -24.69
C ASN A 36 -8.99 5.72 -23.40
N ILE A 37 -8.26 4.81 -22.74
CA ILE A 37 -7.49 5.07 -21.53
C ILE A 37 -6.01 5.10 -21.88
N ARG A 38 -5.31 6.12 -21.37
CA ARG A 38 -3.83 6.16 -21.36
C ARG A 38 -3.29 5.09 -20.42
N SER A 39 -2.97 3.94 -20.98
CA SER A 39 -2.57 2.74 -20.24
C SER A 39 -1.20 2.88 -19.56
N ASP A 40 -0.41 3.88 -19.97
CA ASP A 40 0.86 4.36 -19.41
C ASP A 40 0.70 5.40 -18.28
N ARG A 41 -0.53 5.82 -17.97
CA ARG A 41 -0.86 6.82 -16.94
C ARG A 41 -1.97 6.29 -16.03
N ILE A 42 -1.66 5.21 -15.32
CA ILE A 42 -2.52 4.67 -14.26
C ILE A 42 -1.90 5.06 -12.92
N ALA A 43 -2.70 5.67 -12.05
CA ALA A 43 -2.33 5.97 -10.67
C ALA A 43 -3.33 5.38 -9.69
N LEU A 44 -2.90 5.13 -8.46
CA LEU A 44 -3.70 4.45 -7.43
C LEU A 44 -4.09 5.38 -6.30
N THR A 45 -5.25 5.10 -5.70
CA THR A 45 -5.69 5.76 -4.48
C THR A 45 -6.55 4.81 -3.65
N GLY A 46 -6.60 5.05 -2.34
CA GLY A 46 -7.36 4.25 -1.40
C GLY A 46 -7.12 4.68 0.04
N GLY A 47 -7.99 4.20 0.93
CA GLY A 47 -7.85 4.38 2.38
C GLY A 47 -7.62 3.05 3.08
N SER A 48 -6.94 3.07 4.23
CA SER A 48 -6.77 1.89 5.10
C SER A 48 -6.23 0.68 4.34
N ALA A 49 -6.93 -0.45 4.28
CA ALA A 49 -6.51 -1.63 3.51
C ALA A 49 -6.29 -1.35 2.00
N GLY A 50 -7.05 -0.42 1.41
CA GLY A 50 -6.85 0.01 0.03
C GLY A 50 -5.59 0.85 -0.14
N ALA A 51 -5.19 1.61 0.87
CA ALA A 51 -3.91 2.30 0.92
C ALA A 51 -2.75 1.29 1.02
N CYS A 52 -2.84 0.30 1.91
CA CYS A 52 -1.86 -0.79 2.01
C CYS A 52 -1.65 -1.49 0.65
N THR A 53 -2.74 -1.86 -0.01
CA THR A 53 -2.70 -2.53 -1.33
C THR A 53 -2.13 -1.62 -2.42
N SER A 54 -2.55 -0.35 -2.46
CA SER A 54 -2.05 0.61 -3.45
C SER A 54 -0.57 0.91 -3.28
N THR A 55 -0.09 1.03 -2.04
CA THR A 55 1.32 1.25 -1.75
C THR A 55 2.15 0.00 -2.05
N TRP A 56 1.63 -1.21 -1.79
CA TRP A 56 2.31 -2.44 -2.23
C TRP A 56 2.47 -2.48 -3.75
N LEU A 57 1.40 -2.24 -4.51
CA LEU A 57 1.45 -2.23 -5.99
C LEU A 57 2.35 -1.12 -6.57
N LEU A 58 2.47 0.01 -5.87
CA LEU A 58 3.35 1.11 -6.26
C LEU A 58 4.82 0.73 -6.12
N LEU A 59 5.19 0.09 -5.01
CA LEU A 59 6.59 -0.14 -4.61
C LEU A 59 7.10 -1.55 -4.99
N HIS A 60 6.20 -2.51 -5.19
CA HIS A 60 6.58 -3.86 -5.60
C HIS A 60 6.98 -3.90 -7.07
N ASP A 61 7.92 -4.80 -7.40
CA ASP A 61 8.32 -5.10 -8.77
C ASP A 61 7.14 -5.49 -9.67
N ASP A 62 7.37 -5.41 -10.98
CA ASP A 62 6.34 -5.74 -11.95
C ASP A 62 5.93 -7.22 -11.87
N LEU A 63 4.61 -7.49 -11.90
CA LEU A 63 4.06 -8.84 -11.90
C LEU A 63 3.71 -9.35 -13.32
N ALA A 64 4.04 -8.59 -14.37
CA ALA A 64 3.89 -9.07 -15.73
C ALA A 64 4.64 -10.39 -15.96
N ASP A 65 3.94 -11.37 -16.51
CA ASP A 65 4.55 -12.60 -17.01
C ASP A 65 4.50 -12.59 -18.55
N PRO A 66 5.60 -12.25 -19.25
CA PRO A 66 5.62 -12.22 -20.71
C PRO A 66 5.40 -13.60 -21.35
N ASN A 67 5.63 -14.67 -20.60
CA ASN A 67 5.48 -16.05 -21.06
C ASN A 67 4.08 -16.62 -20.79
N ALA A 68 3.20 -15.88 -20.10
CA ALA A 68 1.86 -16.34 -19.80
C ALA A 68 1.05 -16.61 -21.08
N SER A 69 0.20 -17.64 -21.07
CA SER A 69 -0.77 -17.85 -22.16
C SER A 69 -1.89 -16.81 -22.15
N ASP A 70 -2.24 -16.31 -20.96
CA ASP A 70 -3.25 -15.27 -20.78
C ASP A 70 -2.67 -13.90 -21.16
N PRO A 71 -3.20 -13.21 -22.19
CA PRO A 71 -2.69 -11.93 -22.63
C PRO A 71 -2.78 -10.84 -21.54
N VAL A 72 -3.72 -10.95 -20.61
CA VAL A 72 -3.85 -9.97 -19.54
C VAL A 72 -2.72 -10.13 -18.52
N LEU A 73 -2.23 -11.35 -18.25
CA LEU A 73 -1.08 -11.54 -17.33
C LEU A 73 0.23 -10.98 -17.89
N LYS A 74 0.31 -10.73 -19.20
CA LYS A 74 1.47 -10.08 -19.83
C LYS A 74 1.51 -8.58 -19.59
N GLU A 75 0.37 -7.98 -19.25
CA GLU A 75 0.30 -6.55 -18.98
C GLU A 75 1.02 -6.24 -17.67
N SER A 76 1.72 -5.11 -17.65
CA SER A 76 2.46 -4.69 -16.47
C SER A 76 1.52 -4.18 -15.36
N THR A 77 1.94 -4.34 -14.11
CA THR A 77 1.25 -3.84 -12.92
C THR A 77 1.82 -2.51 -12.42
N ARG A 78 2.95 -2.06 -12.96
CA ARG A 78 3.60 -0.80 -12.53
C ARG A 78 2.70 0.40 -12.85
N VAL A 79 2.53 1.28 -11.86
CA VAL A 79 1.70 2.50 -11.94
C VAL A 79 2.59 3.74 -11.92
N CYS A 80 2.08 4.91 -12.31
CA CYS A 80 2.88 6.13 -12.39
C CYS A 80 2.94 6.93 -11.09
N ALA A 81 1.99 6.72 -10.17
CA ALA A 81 1.96 7.36 -8.84
C ALA A 81 0.91 6.69 -7.95
N ALA A 82 0.96 6.95 -6.64
CA ALA A 82 -0.19 6.72 -5.75
C ALA A 82 -0.37 7.85 -4.73
N ALA A 83 -1.63 8.16 -4.41
CA ALA A 83 -1.98 9.01 -3.27
C ALA A 83 -2.94 8.26 -2.34
N VAL A 84 -2.50 8.00 -1.12
CA VAL A 84 -3.17 7.08 -0.19
C VAL A 84 -3.46 7.72 1.16
N SER A 85 -4.41 7.17 1.90
CA SER A 85 -4.80 7.68 3.21
C SER A 85 -4.81 6.60 4.30
N ALA A 86 -4.21 6.91 5.45
CA ALA A 86 -4.19 6.06 6.64
C ALA A 86 -3.80 4.60 6.36
N GLY A 87 -2.80 4.39 5.49
CA GLY A 87 -2.38 3.06 5.06
C GLY A 87 -1.46 2.36 6.03
N GLN A 88 -1.49 1.04 6.00
CA GLN A 88 -0.50 0.21 6.67
C GLN A 88 0.65 0.00 5.69
N THR A 89 1.87 0.36 6.07
CA THR A 89 3.08 0.20 5.24
C THR A 89 3.92 -0.99 5.66
N SER A 90 3.49 -1.70 6.70
CA SER A 90 3.97 -3.01 7.12
C SER A 90 2.81 -3.78 7.76
N ILE A 91 2.83 -5.10 7.63
CA ILE A 91 1.91 -6.03 8.31
C ILE A 91 2.64 -6.96 9.27
N ASP A 92 3.97 -6.88 9.35
CA ASP A 92 4.77 -7.74 10.23
C ASP A 92 4.53 -7.33 11.70
N PRO A 93 3.96 -8.22 12.54
CA PRO A 93 3.64 -7.90 13.93
C PRO A 93 4.87 -7.48 14.75
N LYS A 94 6.06 -8.02 14.47
CA LYS A 94 7.30 -7.64 15.19
C LYS A 94 7.76 -6.24 14.81
N VAL A 95 7.62 -5.86 13.54
CA VAL A 95 8.00 -4.52 13.06
C VAL A 95 7.01 -3.46 13.53
N ILE A 96 5.71 -3.69 13.37
CA ILE A 96 4.70 -2.67 13.65
C ILE A 96 4.53 -2.39 15.14
N VAL A 97 4.80 -3.38 16.02
CA VAL A 97 4.82 -3.14 17.47
C VAL A 97 5.90 -2.14 17.85
N ASP A 98 7.09 -2.23 17.26
CA ASP A 98 8.17 -1.27 17.50
C ASP A 98 7.78 0.13 16.99
N TRP A 99 7.00 0.19 15.91
CA TRP A 99 6.61 1.47 15.31
C TRP A 99 5.47 2.16 16.06
N VAL A 100 4.47 1.43 16.56
CA VAL A 100 3.22 2.05 17.06
C VAL A 100 2.75 1.48 18.41
N GLY A 101 3.51 0.58 19.01
CA GLY A 101 3.18 -0.10 20.26
C GLY A 101 2.19 -1.26 20.11
N PRO A 102 1.97 -2.05 21.17
CA PRO A 102 1.31 -3.35 21.10
C PRO A 102 -0.19 -3.28 20.77
N LYS A 103 -0.85 -2.13 20.97
CA LYS A 103 -2.29 -1.99 20.70
C LYS A 103 -2.66 -2.23 19.24
N VAL A 104 -1.74 -2.06 18.29
CA VAL A 104 -1.98 -2.39 16.87
C VAL A 104 -2.34 -3.86 16.65
N LEU A 105 -1.81 -4.76 17.49
CA LEU A 105 -2.03 -6.19 17.39
C LEU A 105 -3.46 -6.63 17.77
N GLU A 106 -4.20 -5.76 18.44
CA GLU A 106 -5.63 -5.98 18.73
C GLU A 106 -6.50 -5.83 17.46
N HIS A 107 -5.96 -5.25 16.39
CA HIS A 107 -6.69 -5.12 15.13
C HIS A 107 -6.59 -6.39 14.29
N ARG A 108 -7.75 -6.99 13.97
CA ARG A 108 -7.85 -8.29 13.26
C ARG A 108 -7.16 -8.36 11.89
N MET A 109 -6.86 -7.22 11.28
CA MET A 109 -6.19 -7.17 9.97
C MET A 109 -4.87 -7.95 10.00
N ILE A 110 -4.12 -7.90 11.09
CA ILE A 110 -2.77 -8.49 11.18
C ILE A 110 -2.82 -10.03 11.12
N ASN A 111 -3.68 -10.67 11.91
CA ASN A 111 -3.83 -12.12 11.87
C ASN A 111 -4.58 -12.59 10.62
N MET A 112 -5.60 -11.87 10.18
CA MET A 112 -6.37 -12.25 8.99
C MET A 112 -5.53 -12.13 7.71
N ALA A 113 -4.53 -11.25 7.66
CA ALA A 113 -3.62 -11.13 6.52
C ALA A 113 -2.93 -12.45 6.18
N VAL A 114 -2.62 -13.28 7.19
CA VAL A 114 -1.99 -14.60 7.06
C VAL A 114 -2.96 -15.78 7.18
N GLY A 115 -4.27 -15.49 7.30
CA GLY A 115 -5.31 -16.51 7.44
C GLY A 115 -5.44 -17.12 8.84
N GLU A 116 -4.82 -16.50 9.85
CA GLU A 116 -4.96 -16.91 11.25
C GLU A 116 -6.21 -16.32 11.88
N MET A 117 -6.87 -17.07 12.76
CA MET A 117 -8.11 -16.63 13.42
C MET A 117 -7.86 -15.65 14.56
N THR A 118 -6.69 -15.72 15.19
CA THR A 118 -6.31 -14.88 16.33
C THR A 118 -4.89 -14.36 16.16
N ILE A 119 -4.58 -13.26 16.85
CA ILE A 119 -3.21 -12.75 16.90
C ILE A 119 -2.26 -13.73 17.58
N ASP A 120 -2.69 -14.44 18.62
CA ASP A 120 -1.86 -15.44 19.29
C ASP A 120 -1.45 -16.56 18.34
N GLY A 121 -2.36 -17.01 17.46
CA GLY A 121 -2.05 -17.98 16.41
C GLY A 121 -1.02 -17.45 15.41
N ALA A 122 -1.19 -16.20 14.97
CA ALA A 122 -0.24 -15.53 14.08
C ALA A 122 1.16 -15.37 14.70
N LEU A 123 1.23 -15.02 15.98
CA LEU A 123 2.50 -14.88 16.71
C LEU A 123 3.17 -16.24 16.97
N ALA A 124 2.40 -17.25 17.39
CA ALA A 124 2.92 -18.60 17.62
C ALA A 124 3.49 -19.23 16.33
N ASN A 125 2.85 -18.93 15.19
CA ASN A 125 3.26 -19.40 13.87
C ASN A 125 4.11 -18.37 13.10
N TYR A 126 4.74 -17.39 13.77
CA TYR A 126 5.44 -16.30 13.10
C TYR A 126 6.46 -16.81 12.06
N GLU A 127 7.28 -17.80 12.39
CA GLU A 127 8.30 -18.32 11.47
C GLU A 127 7.69 -18.94 10.20
N LYS A 128 6.46 -19.47 10.26
CA LYS A 128 5.73 -19.96 9.08
C LYS A 128 5.33 -18.82 8.14
N TYR A 129 5.01 -17.64 8.68
CA TYR A 129 4.49 -16.50 7.93
C TYR A 129 5.51 -15.39 7.68
N LYS A 130 6.74 -15.55 8.18
CA LYS A 130 7.81 -14.54 8.08
C LYS A 130 8.03 -14.03 6.67
N ASP A 131 8.08 -14.92 5.69
CA ASP A 131 8.28 -14.53 4.29
C ASP A 131 7.06 -13.77 3.74
N LEU A 132 5.84 -14.16 4.13
CA LEU A 132 4.61 -13.46 3.77
C LEU A 132 4.57 -12.06 4.39
N TYR A 133 4.95 -11.92 5.67
CA TYR A 133 5.05 -10.61 6.32
C TYR A 133 6.08 -9.72 5.62
N LYS A 134 7.22 -10.28 5.24
CA LYS A 134 8.25 -9.56 4.49
C LYS A 134 7.72 -9.11 3.12
N GLU A 135 7.12 -10.03 2.39
CA GLU A 135 6.61 -9.83 1.03
C GLU A 135 5.46 -8.82 0.96
N PHE A 136 4.50 -8.88 1.87
CA PHE A 136 3.31 -8.02 1.80
C PHE A 136 3.38 -6.80 2.72
N SER A 137 4.59 -6.42 3.13
CA SER A 137 4.86 -5.14 3.78
C SER A 137 5.46 -4.17 2.75
N PRO A 138 4.71 -3.17 2.24
CA PRO A 138 5.19 -2.26 1.20
C PRO A 138 6.55 -1.60 1.51
N TYR A 139 6.81 -1.30 2.78
CA TYR A 139 8.07 -0.73 3.25
C TYR A 139 9.30 -1.52 2.81
N ASN A 140 9.21 -2.84 2.69
CA ASN A 140 10.35 -3.69 2.35
C ASN A 140 10.77 -3.61 0.88
N HIS A 141 9.86 -3.24 -0.02
CA HIS A 141 10.11 -3.15 -1.46
C HIS A 141 10.66 -1.80 -1.90
N LEU A 142 10.38 -0.75 -1.13
CA LEU A 142 10.76 0.62 -1.44
C LEU A 142 12.24 0.77 -1.84
N ASP A 143 12.47 1.31 -3.04
CA ASP A 143 13.76 1.79 -3.51
C ASP A 143 13.67 3.18 -4.21
N GLY A 144 14.82 3.72 -4.63
CA GLY A 144 14.90 5.05 -5.26
C GLY A 144 14.35 5.15 -6.69
N LYS A 145 13.98 4.04 -7.32
CA LYS A 145 13.44 3.97 -8.69
C LYS A 145 11.93 3.85 -8.70
N ASP A 146 11.31 3.75 -7.53
CA ASP A 146 9.86 3.63 -7.41
C ASP A 146 9.12 4.89 -7.85
N PRO A 147 7.86 4.75 -8.29
CA PRO A 147 7.05 5.87 -8.76
C PRO A 147 6.58 6.72 -7.56
N PRO A 148 6.35 8.02 -7.75
CA PRO A 148 6.08 8.93 -6.63
C PRO A 148 4.88 8.53 -5.75
N LEU A 149 5.03 8.77 -4.44
CA LEU A 149 4.01 8.47 -3.43
C LEU A 149 3.57 9.72 -2.66
N TYR A 150 2.27 9.85 -2.42
CA TYR A 150 1.71 10.82 -1.48
C TYR A 150 0.90 10.08 -0.41
N MET A 151 1.16 10.36 0.87
CA MET A 151 0.46 9.74 1.99
C MET A 151 -0.19 10.79 2.88
N THR A 152 -1.43 10.53 3.29
CA THR A 152 -2.15 11.37 4.26
C THR A 152 -2.50 10.57 5.52
N TYR A 153 -2.28 11.14 6.71
CA TYR A 153 -2.66 10.53 7.98
C TYR A 153 -3.42 11.51 8.90
N GLY A 154 -4.06 10.96 9.94
CA GLY A 154 -4.72 11.75 10.99
C GLY A 154 -3.72 12.55 11.84
N GLU A 155 -4.24 13.45 12.68
CA GLU A 155 -3.42 14.37 13.48
C GLU A 155 -2.84 13.77 14.77
N ASP A 156 -3.47 12.71 15.29
CA ASP A 156 -3.04 12.06 16.53
C ASP A 156 -1.77 11.25 16.30
N THR A 157 -0.67 11.71 16.88
CA THR A 157 0.67 11.11 16.79
C THR A 157 1.14 10.52 18.13
N SER A 158 0.23 10.38 19.10
CA SER A 158 0.56 9.93 20.44
C SER A 158 1.03 8.47 20.50
N MET A 159 2.11 8.23 21.26
CA MET A 159 2.79 6.94 21.37
C MET A 159 2.82 6.42 22.81
N PRO A 160 2.68 5.10 23.06
CA PRO A 160 2.23 4.11 22.08
C PRO A 160 0.77 4.36 21.66
N SER A 161 0.32 3.70 20.59
CA SER A 161 -1.05 3.85 20.10
C SER A 161 -2.08 3.53 21.19
N LYS A 162 -3.15 4.35 21.20
CA LYS A 162 -4.19 4.36 22.26
C LYS A 162 -5.09 3.12 22.25
N ASN A 163 -5.33 2.55 21.08
CA ASN A 163 -6.21 1.39 20.86
C ASN A 163 -5.94 0.80 19.46
N ALA A 164 -6.58 -0.33 19.15
CA ALA A 164 -6.48 -1.02 17.86
C ALA A 164 -6.67 -0.12 16.63
N GLY A 165 -7.72 0.71 16.64
CA GLY A 165 -8.07 1.58 15.53
C GLY A 165 -7.07 2.72 15.32
N HIS A 166 -6.56 3.29 16.41
CA HIS A 166 -5.48 4.27 16.36
C HIS A 166 -4.17 3.62 15.89
N GLY A 167 -3.83 2.42 16.40
CA GLY A 167 -2.62 1.70 16.05
C GLY A 167 -2.55 1.34 14.57
N ILE A 168 -3.60 0.75 14.00
CA ILE A 168 -3.60 0.33 12.60
C ILE A 168 -3.61 1.51 11.61
N HIS A 169 -4.03 2.71 12.03
CA HIS A 169 -4.07 3.92 11.19
C HIS A 169 -3.04 4.98 11.64
N HIS A 170 -2.06 4.60 12.45
CA HIS A 170 -1.16 5.55 13.11
C HIS A 170 -0.27 6.29 12.09
N PRO A 171 -0.05 7.62 12.22
CA PRO A 171 0.79 8.38 11.28
C PRO A 171 2.23 7.88 11.14
N ASN A 172 2.75 7.17 12.16
CA ASN A 172 4.13 6.67 12.15
C ASN A 172 4.40 5.65 11.02
N PHE A 173 3.38 4.98 10.46
CA PHE A 173 3.54 4.19 9.23
C PHE A 173 4.03 5.05 8.05
N GLY A 174 3.49 6.27 7.93
CA GLY A 174 3.90 7.24 6.92
C GLY A 174 5.27 7.83 7.20
N VAL A 175 5.57 8.12 8.47
CA VAL A 175 6.90 8.61 8.90
C VAL A 175 7.99 7.62 8.48
N LYS A 176 7.83 6.33 8.78
CA LYS A 176 8.82 5.29 8.45
C LYS A 176 9.07 5.18 6.94
N VAL A 177 8.02 5.23 6.13
CA VAL A 177 8.16 5.22 4.66
C VAL A 177 8.81 6.51 4.15
N LYS A 178 8.49 7.67 4.74
CA LYS A 178 9.10 8.95 4.35
C LYS A 178 10.60 8.97 4.68
N GLU A 179 11.00 8.53 5.86
CA GLU A 179 12.41 8.38 6.26
C GLU A 179 13.19 7.53 5.26
N LYS A 180 12.70 6.31 4.98
CA LYS A 180 13.35 5.42 4.00
C LYS A 180 13.34 6.02 2.59
N SER A 181 12.27 6.72 2.20
CA SER A 181 12.20 7.37 0.89
C SER A 181 13.27 8.44 0.74
N ASP A 182 13.50 9.24 1.78
CA ASP A 182 14.54 10.28 1.78
C ASP A 182 15.95 9.68 1.69
N GLU A 183 16.19 8.56 2.39
CA GLU A 183 17.46 7.84 2.35
C GLU A 183 17.80 7.31 0.95
N VAL A 184 16.80 6.82 0.21
CA VAL A 184 16.98 6.23 -1.13
C VAL A 184 16.72 7.22 -2.28
N GLY A 185 16.34 8.46 -1.98
CA GLY A 185 16.02 9.49 -2.98
C GLY A 185 14.69 9.29 -3.73
N HIS A 186 13.74 8.57 -3.14
CA HIS A 186 12.40 8.35 -3.70
C HIS A 186 11.49 9.58 -3.51
N GLU A 187 10.74 9.98 -4.53
CA GLU A 187 9.80 11.11 -4.45
C GLU A 187 8.58 10.75 -3.58
N CYS A 188 8.63 11.09 -2.30
CA CYS A 188 7.58 10.81 -1.33
C CYS A 188 7.11 12.06 -0.60
N TYR A 189 5.79 12.22 -0.48
CA TYR A 189 5.15 13.30 0.27
C TYR A 189 4.33 12.71 1.42
N LEU A 190 4.44 13.33 2.60
CA LEU A 190 3.68 12.94 3.79
C LEU A 190 2.93 14.15 4.33
N ASN A 191 1.61 14.01 4.48
CA ASN A 191 0.73 15.02 5.03
C ASN A 191 0.03 14.45 6.28
N ILE A 192 0.47 14.88 7.46
CA ILE A 192 -0.17 14.57 8.73
C ILE A 192 -1.09 15.74 9.06
N LYS A 193 -2.40 15.49 9.23
CA LYS A 193 -3.37 16.55 9.56
C LYS A 193 -2.90 17.35 10.79
N GLY A 194 -3.09 18.66 10.75
CA GLY A 194 -2.61 19.57 11.81
C GLY A 194 -1.14 19.99 11.69
N GLN A 195 -0.36 19.40 10.78
CA GLN A 195 0.97 19.87 10.40
C GLN A 195 0.92 20.64 9.07
N PRO A 196 1.93 21.47 8.76
CA PRO A 196 2.04 22.09 7.44
C PRO A 196 2.05 21.03 6.33
N ALA A 197 1.21 21.23 5.31
CA ALA A 197 1.18 20.35 4.14
C ALA A 197 2.49 20.46 3.34
N PRO A 198 2.84 19.43 2.55
CA PRO A 198 3.99 19.51 1.64
C PRO A 198 3.90 20.70 0.69
N GLU A 199 4.98 21.49 0.58
CA GLU A 199 5.00 22.75 -0.18
C GLU A 199 4.60 22.59 -1.66
N LYS A 200 5.03 21.50 -2.29
CA LYS A 200 4.79 21.26 -3.73
C LYS A 200 3.36 20.85 -4.03
N TYR A 201 2.70 20.12 -3.13
CA TYR A 201 1.37 19.55 -3.36
C TYR A 201 0.52 19.63 -2.08
N ALA A 202 -0.47 20.52 -2.09
CA ALA A 202 -1.37 20.74 -0.95
C ALA A 202 -2.23 19.52 -0.62
N THR A 203 -2.62 18.72 -1.63
CA THR A 203 -3.43 17.51 -1.45
C THR A 203 -2.94 16.35 -2.32
N GLY A 204 -3.39 15.14 -1.98
CA GLY A 204 -3.13 13.95 -2.78
C GLY A 204 -3.75 14.02 -4.17
N GLU A 205 -4.92 14.67 -4.31
CA GLU A 205 -5.59 14.90 -5.60
C GLU A 205 -4.74 15.81 -6.49
N ALA A 206 -4.27 16.94 -5.98
CA ALA A 206 -3.40 17.85 -6.74
C ALA A 206 -2.09 17.16 -7.16
N PHE A 207 -1.55 16.30 -6.30
CA PHE A 207 -0.42 15.45 -6.63
C PHE A 207 -0.74 14.48 -7.78
N LEU A 208 -1.84 13.73 -7.69
CA LEU A 208 -2.22 12.77 -8.73
C LEU A 208 -2.51 13.44 -10.06
N GLU A 209 -3.22 14.57 -10.07
CA GLU A 209 -3.48 15.36 -11.28
C GLU A 209 -2.16 15.76 -11.95
N ALA A 210 -1.19 16.27 -11.18
CA ALA A 210 0.11 16.65 -11.72
C ALA A 210 0.88 15.46 -12.32
N LYS A 211 0.80 14.26 -11.71
CA LYS A 211 1.49 13.06 -12.22
C LYS A 211 0.80 12.46 -13.45
N LEU A 212 -0.53 12.48 -13.49
CA LEU A 212 -1.32 11.92 -14.59
C LEU A 212 -1.30 12.83 -15.83
N LEU A 213 -1.27 14.15 -15.63
CA LEU A 213 -1.30 15.15 -16.71
C LEU A 213 0.09 15.62 -17.15
N ALA A 214 1.17 15.09 -16.55
CA ALA A 214 2.51 15.36 -17.01
C ALA A 214 2.67 14.98 -18.50
N PRO A 215 3.33 15.84 -19.30
CA PRO A 215 3.48 15.65 -20.74
C PRO A 215 4.13 14.31 -21.12
#